data_AF-A0A2V1E563-F1
#
_entry.id   AF-A0A2V1E563-F1
#
_cell.length_a   1.000
_cell.length_b   1.000
_cell.length_c   1.000
_cell.angle_alpha   90.00
_cell.angle_beta   90.00
_cell.angle_gamma   90.00
#
_symmetry.space_group_name_H-M   'P 1'
#
loop_
_entity.id
_entity.type
_entity.pdbx_description
1 polymer ?
#
loop_
_entity_poly.entity_id
_entity_poly.type
_entity_poly.pdbx_seq_one_letter_code
_entity_poly.pdbx_strand_id
1 'polypeptide(L)'
;MSPIARLALSTRVTPRALVPVISSFAKPALLSQTQRHFHPTTMASNPIATLDASLIPRLPPSSPTLFEAKKQKNLSFEAIAKEVGRDEVAIAALFYGQAQASPEDIQKLSQLLGIPAEKLESQLAGFPDRGRTMDMPPKEPLIYRLYEIVQNYGYAYKAVLNEKFGDGIMSAISFSTKVEKETDEKGEWAVITLRGKWLPYSRF
;
A
#
# COMPACT_ATOMS: atom_id res chain seq x y z
N MET A 1 -13.89 -52.75 28.66
CA MET A 1 -15.06 -53.58 28.30
C MET A 1 -16.00 -52.71 27.46
N SER A 2 -16.71 -53.35 26.50
CA SER A 2 -17.47 -52.82 25.35
C SER A 2 -16.64 -52.48 24.11
N PRO A 3 -16.76 -53.33 23.08
CA PRO A 3 -17.43 -52.92 21.84
C PRO A 3 -18.42 -54.00 21.34
N ILE A 4 -19.17 -53.70 20.25
CA ILE A 4 -20.18 -54.47 19.46
C ILE A 4 -21.53 -53.69 19.45
N ALA A 5 -22.35 -53.57 18.40
CA ALA A 5 -22.30 -53.71 16.94
C ALA A 5 -23.64 -53.09 16.41
N ARG A 6 -23.61 -52.29 15.33
CA ARG A 6 -24.19 -52.49 13.97
C ARG A 6 -25.73 -52.53 13.78
N LEU A 7 -26.14 -51.70 12.79
CA LEU A 7 -27.22 -51.80 11.80
C LEU A 7 -28.69 -51.54 12.17
N ALA A 8 -29.32 -50.60 11.45
CA ALA A 8 -30.47 -50.87 10.57
C ALA A 8 -30.77 -49.69 9.61
N LEU A 9 -31.07 -50.03 8.35
CA LEU A 9 -31.57 -49.12 7.30
C LEU A 9 -33.06 -48.79 7.48
N SER A 10 -33.50 -47.61 7.04
CA SER A 10 -34.87 -47.45 6.53
C SER A 10 -35.00 -46.28 5.55
N THR A 11 -35.44 -46.61 4.34
CA THR A 11 -35.83 -45.70 3.26
C THR A 11 -37.31 -45.37 3.38
N ARG A 12 -37.68 -44.08 3.35
CA ARG A 12 -39.03 -43.67 2.91
C ARG A 12 -38.99 -42.35 2.14
N VAL A 13 -39.44 -42.49 0.89
CA VAL A 13 -39.73 -41.46 -0.11
C VAL A 13 -41.00 -40.70 0.31
N THR A 14 -41.00 -39.37 0.15
CA THR A 14 -42.21 -38.53 0.23
C THR A 14 -42.41 -37.76 -1.07
N PRO A 15 -43.66 -37.51 -1.52
CA PRO A 15 -43.95 -37.16 -2.90
C PRO A 15 -43.89 -35.65 -3.18
N ARG A 16 -43.61 -35.33 -4.45
CA ARG A 16 -43.60 -33.99 -5.07
C ARG A 16 -44.94 -33.28 -4.94
N ALA A 17 -44.91 -32.00 -4.54
CA ALA A 17 -46.01 -31.07 -4.70
C ALA A 17 -45.80 -30.23 -5.97
N LEU A 18 -46.83 -30.18 -6.82
CA LEU A 18 -46.92 -29.35 -8.02
C LEU A 18 -47.25 -27.91 -7.63
N VAL A 19 -46.46 -26.94 -8.11
CA VAL A 19 -46.70 -25.51 -7.92
C VAL A 19 -47.24 -24.94 -9.25
N PRO A 20 -48.33 -24.16 -9.25
CA PRO A 20 -48.88 -23.59 -10.48
C PRO A 20 -48.06 -22.40 -10.99
N VAL A 21 -47.90 -22.34 -12.31
CA VAL A 21 -47.26 -21.25 -13.05
C VAL A 21 -48.23 -20.07 -13.12
N ILE A 22 -47.86 -18.93 -12.54
CA ILE A 22 -48.56 -17.66 -12.72
C ILE A 22 -47.68 -16.76 -13.59
N SER A 23 -48.12 -16.49 -14.81
CA SER A 23 -47.51 -15.49 -15.69
C SER A 23 -47.88 -14.09 -15.21
N SER A 24 -46.89 -13.27 -14.85
CA SER A 24 -47.07 -11.83 -14.70
C SER A 24 -46.04 -11.11 -15.57
N PHE A 25 -46.55 -10.33 -16.53
CA PHE A 25 -45.76 -9.42 -17.35
C PHE A 25 -45.34 -8.22 -16.50
N ALA A 26 -44.05 -8.10 -16.19
CA ALA A 26 -43.47 -6.91 -15.56
C ALA A 26 -42.84 -6.02 -16.64
N LYS A 27 -43.20 -4.73 -16.64
CA LYS A 27 -42.67 -3.69 -17.54
C LYS A 27 -41.17 -3.44 -17.27
N PRO A 28 -40.37 -3.04 -18.27
CA PRO A 28 -38.96 -2.72 -18.08
C PRO A 28 -38.81 -1.42 -17.28
N ALA A 29 -38.15 -1.49 -16.13
CA ALA A 29 -37.74 -0.32 -15.36
C ALA A 29 -36.50 0.31 -16.01
N LEU A 30 -36.57 1.63 -16.26
CA LEU A 30 -35.43 2.42 -16.75
C LEU A 30 -34.25 2.30 -15.80
N LEU A 31 -33.08 1.96 -16.36
CA LEU A 31 -31.78 2.00 -15.70
C LEU A 31 -31.45 3.44 -15.29
N SER A 32 -31.58 3.73 -14.00
CA SER A 32 -30.97 4.90 -13.38
C SER A 32 -29.46 4.70 -13.34
N GLN A 33 -28.74 5.31 -14.29
CA GLN A 33 -27.29 5.50 -14.17
C GLN A 33 -27.02 6.36 -12.94
N THR A 34 -26.63 5.73 -11.84
CA THR A 34 -26.08 6.42 -10.69
C THR A 34 -24.74 7.01 -11.11
N GLN A 35 -24.73 8.30 -11.44
CA GLN A 35 -23.51 9.08 -11.49
C GLN A 35 -22.84 8.94 -10.12
N ARG A 36 -21.69 8.26 -10.07
CA ARG A 36 -20.83 8.27 -8.90
C ARG A 36 -20.34 9.70 -8.74
N HIS A 37 -20.97 10.44 -7.83
CA HIS A 37 -20.43 11.70 -7.38
C HIS A 37 -19.11 11.43 -6.66
N PHE A 38 -18.01 11.78 -7.34
CA PHE A 38 -16.71 11.95 -6.72
C PHE A 38 -16.88 12.90 -5.53
N HIS A 39 -16.70 12.37 -4.32
CA HIS A 39 -16.59 13.21 -3.15
C HIS A 39 -15.30 14.02 -3.27
N PRO A 40 -15.32 15.33 -2.97
CA PRO A 40 -14.11 16.14 -2.95
C PRO A 40 -13.16 15.52 -1.94
N THR A 41 -12.06 14.97 -2.45
CA THR A 41 -10.98 14.43 -1.63
C THR A 41 -10.46 15.56 -0.76
N THR A 42 -10.36 15.32 0.56
CA THR A 42 -9.82 16.28 1.53
C THR A 42 -8.52 16.85 0.98
N MET A 43 -8.55 18.13 0.59
CA MET A 43 -7.38 18.83 0.06
C MET A 43 -6.35 18.94 1.19
N ALA A 44 -5.08 18.67 0.90
CA ALA A 44 -4.02 18.88 1.87
C ALA A 44 -3.98 20.35 2.30
N SER A 45 -3.87 20.61 3.60
CA SER A 45 -3.70 21.97 4.14
C SER A 45 -2.35 22.59 3.77
N ASN A 46 -1.37 21.75 3.44
CA ASN A 46 -0.03 22.13 3.00
C ASN A 46 0.13 21.90 1.48
N PRO A 47 1.07 22.61 0.81
CA PRO A 47 1.42 22.33 -0.58
C PRO A 47 1.79 20.87 -0.78
N ILE A 48 1.37 20.29 -1.91
CA ILE A 48 1.68 18.89 -2.23
C ILE A 48 3.16 18.74 -2.60
N ALA A 49 3.76 17.60 -2.23
CA ALA A 49 5.09 17.24 -2.70
C ALA A 49 5.11 17.04 -4.23
N THR A 50 6.11 17.61 -4.89
CA THR A 50 6.38 17.49 -6.33
C THR A 50 7.79 16.94 -6.57
N LEU A 51 8.06 16.43 -7.78
CA LEU A 51 9.39 15.94 -8.13
C LEU A 51 10.38 17.08 -8.35
N ASP A 52 11.53 17.03 -7.68
CA ASP A 52 12.69 17.84 -8.02
C ASP A 52 13.31 17.34 -9.34
N ALA A 53 13.47 18.23 -10.32
CA ALA A 53 13.97 17.88 -11.65
C ALA A 53 15.40 17.30 -11.63
N SER A 54 16.23 17.66 -10.64
CA SER A 54 17.60 17.14 -10.49
C SER A 54 17.64 15.64 -10.15
N LEU A 55 16.54 15.07 -9.66
CA LEU A 55 16.44 13.64 -9.37
C LEU A 55 16.11 12.80 -10.60
N ILE A 56 15.55 13.39 -11.67
CA ILE A 56 15.06 12.65 -12.85
C ILE A 56 16.11 11.67 -13.42
N PRO A 57 17.40 12.03 -13.58
CA PRO A 57 18.41 11.11 -14.12
C PRO A 57 18.64 9.83 -13.28
N ARG A 58 18.17 9.81 -12.03
CA ARG A 58 18.32 8.70 -11.08
C ARG A 58 17.06 7.86 -10.92
N LEU A 59 15.97 8.24 -11.58
CA LEU A 59 14.63 7.68 -11.40
C LEU A 59 14.16 6.95 -12.66
N PRO A 60 13.27 5.95 -12.53
CA PRO A 60 12.66 5.31 -13.69
C PRO A 60 11.76 6.29 -14.46
N PRO A 61 11.49 6.05 -15.76
CA PRO A 61 10.62 6.90 -16.59
C PRO A 61 9.18 7.07 -16.06
N SER A 62 8.72 6.13 -15.22
CA SER A 62 7.43 6.23 -14.54
C SER A 62 7.38 7.38 -13.53
N SER A 63 8.47 7.68 -12.83
CA SER A 63 8.52 8.71 -11.79
C SER A 63 8.08 10.10 -12.28
N PRO A 64 8.72 10.71 -13.31
CA PRO A 64 8.27 12.01 -13.81
C PRO A 64 6.84 11.96 -14.36
N THR A 65 6.44 10.85 -14.99
CA THR A 65 5.07 10.66 -15.51
C THR A 65 4.02 10.71 -14.38
N LEU A 66 4.27 9.99 -13.28
CA LEU A 66 3.38 9.94 -12.12
C LEU A 66 3.33 11.28 -11.37
N PHE A 67 4.49 11.90 -11.13
CA PHE A 67 4.57 13.17 -10.43
C PHE A 67 3.92 14.33 -11.19
N GLU A 68 4.06 14.37 -12.52
CA GLU A 68 3.41 15.40 -13.33
C GLU A 68 1.89 15.27 -13.29
N ALA A 69 1.35 14.06 -13.44
CA ALA A 69 -0.10 13.85 -13.33
C ALA A 69 -0.64 14.15 -11.93
N LYS A 70 0.11 13.77 -10.88
CA LYS A 70 -0.20 14.13 -9.48
C LYS A 70 -0.25 15.66 -9.29
N LYS A 71 0.72 16.38 -9.86
CA LYS A 71 0.81 17.84 -9.80
C LYS A 71 -0.37 18.50 -10.53
N GLN A 72 -0.69 18.06 -11.74
CA GLN A 72 -1.80 18.60 -12.54
C GLN A 72 -3.16 18.46 -11.85
N LYS A 73 -3.36 17.37 -11.10
CA LYS A 73 -4.59 17.11 -10.33
C LYS A 73 -4.53 17.63 -8.88
N ASN A 74 -3.41 18.22 -8.47
CA ASN A 74 -3.16 18.68 -7.11
C ASN A 74 -3.45 17.62 -6.02
N LEU A 75 -3.05 16.36 -6.26
CA LEU A 75 -3.30 15.25 -5.34
C LEU A 75 -2.19 15.12 -4.29
N SER A 76 -2.56 14.92 -3.03
CA SER A 76 -1.64 14.49 -1.96
C SER A 76 -1.31 12.99 -2.08
N PHE A 77 -0.26 12.53 -1.40
CA PHE A 77 0.00 11.10 -1.33
C PHE A 77 -1.04 10.36 -0.50
N GLU A 78 -1.56 10.96 0.58
CA GLU A 78 -2.69 10.45 1.35
C GLU A 78 -3.91 10.14 0.46
N ALA A 79 -4.28 11.07 -0.42
CA ALA A 79 -5.39 10.91 -1.36
C ALA A 79 -5.17 9.73 -2.32
N ILE A 80 -3.97 9.62 -2.89
CA ILE A 80 -3.62 8.53 -3.82
C ILE A 80 -3.60 7.19 -3.07
N ALA A 81 -3.01 7.16 -1.87
CA ALA A 81 -2.91 5.99 -1.02
C ALA A 81 -4.28 5.41 -0.65
N LYS A 82 -5.23 6.28 -0.29
CA LYS A 82 -6.61 5.91 0.00
C LYS A 82 -7.31 5.25 -1.20
N GLU A 83 -7.14 5.79 -2.40
CA GLU A 83 -7.76 5.25 -3.61
C GLU A 83 -7.11 3.93 -4.03
N VAL A 84 -5.78 3.87 -4.04
CA VAL A 84 -5.02 2.68 -4.45
C VAL A 84 -5.17 1.54 -3.43
N GLY A 85 -5.34 1.87 -2.14
CA GLY A 85 -5.46 0.90 -1.05
C GLY A 85 -4.09 0.46 -0.51
N ARG A 86 -3.13 1.39 -0.45
CA ARG A 86 -1.79 1.17 0.12
C ARG A 86 -1.49 2.25 1.16
N ASP A 87 -0.47 2.02 1.98
CA ASP A 87 0.04 3.04 2.90
C ASP A 87 0.63 4.24 2.12
N GLU A 88 0.52 5.45 2.69
CA GLU A 88 1.01 6.69 2.10
C GLU A 88 2.50 6.63 1.73
N VAL A 89 3.33 6.14 2.63
CA VAL A 89 4.79 6.04 2.41
C VAL A 89 5.08 5.03 1.30
N ALA A 90 4.28 3.97 1.19
CA ALA A 90 4.43 2.98 0.13
C ALA A 90 4.08 3.54 -1.26
N ILE A 91 3.07 4.42 -1.37
CA ILE A 91 2.77 5.13 -2.62
C ILE A 91 3.86 6.12 -2.96
N ALA A 92 4.34 6.91 -2.00
CA ALA A 92 5.45 7.83 -2.25
C ALA A 92 6.70 7.06 -2.72
N ALA A 93 7.02 5.93 -2.09
CA ALA A 93 8.12 5.05 -2.51
C ALA A 93 7.92 4.52 -3.94
N LEU A 94 6.70 4.13 -4.33
CA LEU A 94 6.38 3.72 -5.70
C LEU A 94 6.67 4.84 -6.69
N PHE A 95 6.26 6.08 -6.38
CA PHE A 95 6.50 7.25 -7.23
C PHE A 95 8.00 7.55 -7.42
N TYR A 96 8.83 7.26 -6.42
CA TYR A 96 10.29 7.33 -6.53
C TYR A 96 10.95 6.05 -7.07
N GLY A 97 10.17 5.10 -7.60
CA GLY A 97 10.70 3.87 -8.19
C GLY A 97 11.23 2.84 -7.17
N GLN A 98 10.87 3.00 -5.89
CA GLN A 98 11.37 2.16 -4.79
C GLN A 98 10.39 1.05 -4.38
N ALA A 99 9.22 0.99 -5.01
CA ALA A 99 8.23 -0.06 -4.81
C ALA A 99 7.68 -0.55 -6.15
N GLN A 100 7.30 -1.82 -6.20
CA GLN A 100 6.66 -2.41 -7.37
C GLN A 100 5.16 -2.11 -7.34
N ALA A 101 4.61 -1.78 -8.51
CA ALA A 101 3.17 -1.66 -8.71
C ALA A 101 2.59 -3.04 -9.04
N SER A 102 1.51 -3.42 -8.35
CA SER A 102 0.69 -4.56 -8.77
C SER A 102 -0.16 -4.20 -10.00
N PRO A 103 -0.74 -5.19 -10.71
CA PRO A 103 -1.71 -4.91 -11.77
C PRO A 103 -2.89 -4.07 -11.29
N GLU A 104 -3.38 -4.29 -10.06
CA GLU A 104 -4.44 -3.48 -9.46
C GLU A 104 -3.97 -2.05 -9.17
N ASP A 105 -2.74 -1.86 -8.69
CA ASP A 105 -2.16 -0.52 -8.48
C ASP A 105 -2.14 0.26 -9.79
N ILE A 106 -1.71 -0.38 -10.88
CA ILE A 106 -1.62 0.26 -12.21
C ILE A 106 -2.99 0.72 -12.69
N GLN A 107 -4.01 -0.13 -12.57
CA GLN A 107 -5.38 0.22 -12.99
C GLN A 107 -5.95 1.37 -12.18
N LYS A 108 -5.77 1.36 -10.85
CA LYS A 108 -6.25 2.44 -9.98
C LYS A 108 -5.48 3.75 -10.20
N LEU A 109 -4.15 3.69 -10.35
CA LEU A 109 -3.32 4.85 -10.66
C LEU A 109 -3.68 5.44 -12.03
N SER A 110 -3.91 4.59 -13.04
CA SER A 110 -4.37 5.00 -14.37
C SER A 110 -5.67 5.80 -14.29
N GLN A 111 -6.68 5.25 -13.62
CA GLN A 111 -7.99 5.90 -13.46
C GLN A 111 -7.89 7.21 -12.67
N LEU A 112 -7.19 7.21 -11.54
CA LEU A 112 -7.06 8.39 -10.68
C LEU A 112 -6.25 9.51 -11.35
N LEU A 113 -5.10 9.16 -11.94
CA LEU A 113 -4.14 10.11 -12.52
C LEU A 113 -4.45 10.46 -13.97
N GLY A 114 -5.39 9.76 -14.62
CA GLY A 114 -5.74 10.01 -16.02
C GLY A 114 -4.60 9.67 -16.98
N ILE A 115 -3.78 8.69 -16.63
CA ILE A 115 -2.67 8.20 -17.46
C ILE A 115 -3.13 6.90 -18.13
N PRO A 116 -2.99 6.71 -19.45
CA PRO A 116 -3.35 5.45 -20.10
C PRO A 116 -2.70 4.24 -19.41
N ALA A 117 -3.51 3.19 -19.18
CA ALA A 117 -3.05 2.01 -18.45
C ALA A 117 -1.87 1.35 -19.17
N GLU A 118 -1.90 1.25 -20.50
CA GLU A 118 -0.82 0.62 -21.28
C GLU A 118 0.52 1.36 -21.10
N LYS A 119 0.48 2.69 -20.93
CA LYS A 119 1.68 3.49 -20.67
C LYS A 119 2.26 3.18 -19.29
N LEU A 120 1.40 3.11 -18.27
CA LEU A 120 1.83 2.74 -16.92
C LEU A 120 2.34 1.30 -16.86
N GLU A 121 1.67 0.35 -17.51
CA GLU A 121 2.11 -1.04 -17.62
C GLU A 121 3.50 -1.13 -18.25
N SER A 122 3.75 -0.40 -19.34
CA SER A 122 5.06 -0.35 -19.98
C SER A 122 6.15 0.27 -19.08
N GLN A 123 5.85 1.37 -18.40
CA GLN A 123 6.85 2.09 -17.59
C GLN A 123 7.09 1.49 -16.20
N LEU A 124 6.12 0.76 -15.65
CA LEU A 124 6.19 0.10 -14.34
C LEU A 124 6.49 -1.41 -14.45
N ALA A 125 6.70 -1.93 -15.67
CA ALA A 125 7.07 -3.31 -15.91
C ALA A 125 8.42 -3.69 -15.25
N GLY A 126 8.56 -4.98 -14.94
CA GLY A 126 9.77 -5.53 -14.35
C GLY A 126 9.85 -5.35 -12.83
N PHE A 127 11.07 -5.34 -12.32
CA PHE A 127 11.36 -5.26 -10.88
C PHE A 127 12.08 -3.94 -10.55
N PRO A 128 11.74 -3.28 -9.42
CA PRO A 128 12.40 -2.03 -9.06
C PRO A 128 13.88 -2.20 -8.70
N ASP A 129 14.73 -1.37 -9.30
CA ASP A 129 16.14 -1.22 -8.96
C ASP A 129 16.29 -0.18 -7.83
N ARG A 130 16.15 -0.66 -6.60
CA ARG A 130 16.03 0.16 -5.39
C ARG A 130 17.38 0.71 -4.94
N GLY A 131 17.35 1.87 -4.27
CA GLY A 131 18.53 2.46 -3.60
C GLY A 131 19.33 3.43 -4.46
N ARG A 132 18.83 3.85 -5.63
CA ARG A 132 19.51 4.79 -6.54
C ARG A 132 19.09 6.24 -6.39
N THR A 133 18.09 6.53 -5.56
CA THR A 133 17.46 7.86 -5.44
C THR A 133 18.41 8.92 -4.91
N MET A 134 19.46 8.54 -4.19
CA MET A 134 20.35 9.46 -3.50
C MET A 134 21.74 8.87 -3.29
N ASP A 135 22.74 9.73 -3.18
CA ASP A 135 24.08 9.33 -2.75
C ASP A 135 24.13 9.22 -1.22
N MET A 136 25.03 8.37 -0.72
CA MET A 136 25.31 8.26 0.71
C MET A 136 26.66 8.95 1.02
N PRO A 137 26.74 9.77 2.09
CA PRO A 137 25.66 10.13 3.01
C PRO A 137 24.61 11.08 2.37
N PRO A 138 23.36 11.10 2.88
CA PRO A 138 22.33 12.03 2.44
C PRO A 138 22.79 13.49 2.49
N LYS A 139 22.42 14.30 1.50
CA LYS A 139 22.65 15.75 1.51
C LYS A 139 21.42 16.55 1.93
N GLU A 140 20.23 16.03 1.67
CA GLU A 140 18.98 16.69 2.04
C GLU A 140 18.79 16.61 3.57
N PRO A 141 18.58 17.74 4.26
CA PRO A 141 18.57 17.78 5.73
C PRO A 141 17.55 16.86 6.40
N LEU A 142 16.31 16.76 5.91
CA LEU A 142 15.28 15.90 6.51
C LEU A 142 15.73 14.43 6.48
N ILE A 143 16.19 13.94 5.32
CA ILE A 143 16.68 12.57 5.18
C ILE A 143 17.99 12.37 5.97
N TYR A 144 18.86 13.37 6.04
CA TYR A 144 20.09 13.30 6.83
C TYR A 144 19.81 13.06 8.32
N ARG A 145 18.74 13.62 8.90
CA ARG A 145 18.37 13.35 10.30
C ARG A 145 18.00 11.89 10.54
N LEU A 146 17.36 11.22 9.58
CA LEU A 146 17.09 9.79 9.68
C LEU A 146 18.40 8.97 9.68
N TYR A 147 19.36 9.36 8.86
CA TYR A 147 20.69 8.77 8.85
C TYR A 147 21.45 9.03 10.17
N GLU A 148 21.36 10.24 10.72
CA GLU A 148 21.97 10.62 12.00
C GLU A 148 21.38 9.83 13.19
N ILE A 149 20.08 9.57 13.18
CA ILE A 149 19.43 8.67 14.15
C ILE A 149 20.05 7.27 14.07
N VAL A 150 20.23 6.72 12.88
CA VAL A 150 20.89 5.41 12.70
C VAL A 150 22.33 5.44 13.20
N GLN A 151 23.08 6.50 12.91
CA GLN A 151 24.47 6.66 13.36
C GLN A 151 24.58 6.70 14.89
N ASN A 152 23.70 7.44 15.57
CA ASN A 152 23.78 7.64 17.02
C ASN A 152 23.14 6.49 17.81
N TYR A 153 22.01 5.94 17.34
CA TYR A 153 21.22 4.94 18.06
C TYR A 153 21.39 3.52 17.51
N GLY A 154 22.15 3.30 16.43
CA GLY A 154 22.28 1.99 15.80
C GLY A 154 22.70 0.87 16.76
N TYR A 155 23.73 1.10 17.58
CA TYR A 155 24.15 0.14 18.60
C TYR A 155 23.16 0.01 19.76
N ALA A 156 22.47 1.09 20.13
CA ALA A 156 21.42 1.04 21.16
C ALA A 156 20.24 0.17 20.70
N TYR A 157 19.76 0.37 19.46
CA TYR A 157 18.74 -0.49 18.85
C TYR A 157 19.22 -1.93 18.78
N LYS A 158 20.44 -2.17 18.30
CA LYS A 158 21.01 -3.52 18.22
C LYS A 158 20.97 -4.23 19.57
N ALA A 159 21.46 -3.59 20.63
CA ALA A 159 21.50 -4.17 21.97
C ALA A 159 20.10 -4.50 22.50
N VAL A 160 19.17 -3.54 22.47
CA VAL A 160 17.79 -3.74 22.97
C VAL A 160 17.04 -4.80 22.16
N LEU A 161 17.24 -4.84 20.83
CA LEU A 161 16.65 -5.88 19.99
C LEU A 161 17.25 -7.25 20.31
N ASN A 162 18.57 -7.34 20.55
CA ASN A 162 19.19 -8.59 20.95
C ASN A 162 18.69 -9.10 22.30
N GLU A 163 18.52 -8.23 23.29
CA GLU A 163 17.95 -8.59 24.59
C GLU A 163 16.49 -9.07 24.49
N LYS A 164 15.69 -8.46 23.61
CA LYS A 164 14.26 -8.78 23.47
C LYS A 164 13.97 -9.99 22.59
N PHE A 165 14.77 -10.18 21.53
CA PHE A 165 14.44 -11.14 20.46
C PHE A 165 15.56 -12.17 20.17
N GLY A 166 16.71 -12.05 20.84
CA GLY A 166 17.87 -12.93 20.63
C GLY A 166 18.76 -12.50 19.48
N ASP A 167 19.52 -13.44 18.91
CA ASP A 167 20.42 -13.16 17.78
C ASP A 167 19.68 -13.21 16.45
N GLY A 168 19.71 -12.11 15.69
CA GLY A 168 18.92 -11.93 14.49
C GLY A 168 18.83 -10.48 14.02
N ILE A 169 17.89 -10.22 13.11
CA ILE A 169 17.66 -8.89 12.52
C ILE A 169 16.17 -8.55 12.42
N MET A 170 15.86 -7.26 12.45
CA MET A 170 14.57 -6.75 11.98
C MET A 170 14.61 -6.64 10.46
N SER A 171 13.73 -7.38 9.77
CA SER A 171 13.67 -7.37 8.30
C SER A 171 13.27 -6.00 7.74
N ALA A 172 13.95 -5.57 6.69
CA ALA A 172 13.56 -4.43 5.84
C ALA A 172 12.78 -4.86 4.57
N ILE A 173 12.45 -6.15 4.44
CA ILE A 173 11.69 -6.73 3.31
C ILE A 173 10.30 -7.15 3.75
N SER A 174 10.21 -8.00 4.79
CA SER A 174 8.95 -8.27 5.50
C SER A 174 8.71 -7.14 6.51
N PHE A 175 8.36 -5.99 5.96
CA PHE A 175 8.44 -4.69 6.62
C PHE A 175 7.28 -3.77 6.23
N SER A 176 6.87 -2.91 7.14
CA SER A 176 5.98 -1.79 6.89
C SER A 176 6.43 -0.55 7.68
N THR A 177 6.17 0.63 7.14
CA THR A 177 6.40 1.91 7.82
C THR A 177 5.25 2.86 7.53
N LYS A 178 5.03 3.82 8.43
CA LYS A 178 4.06 4.89 8.31
C LYS A 178 4.60 6.15 8.99
N VAL A 179 4.04 7.30 8.61
CA VAL A 179 4.30 8.59 9.23
C VAL A 179 3.00 9.12 9.81
N GLU A 180 3.05 9.56 11.07
CA GLU A 180 1.93 10.16 11.77
C GLU A 180 2.35 11.51 12.33
N LYS A 181 1.41 12.45 12.38
CA LYS A 181 1.60 13.74 13.05
C LYS A 181 0.92 13.67 14.42
N GLU A 182 1.69 13.96 15.46
CA GLU A 182 1.21 14.11 16.83
C GLU A 182 1.31 15.57 17.25
N THR A 183 0.40 16.05 18.11
CA THR A 183 0.41 17.43 18.60
C THR A 183 0.14 17.44 20.09
N ASP A 184 1.02 18.07 20.85
CA ASP A 184 0.92 18.25 22.29
C ASP A 184 1.10 19.73 22.68
N GLU A 185 1.15 20.01 23.99
CA GLU A 185 1.33 21.38 24.50
C GLU A 185 2.66 22.03 24.08
N LYS A 186 3.67 21.25 23.68
CA LYS A 186 5.01 21.72 23.31
C LYS A 186 5.17 21.90 21.80
N GLY A 187 4.29 21.34 20.99
CA GLY A 187 4.25 21.56 19.56
C GLY A 187 3.82 20.33 18.76
N GLU A 188 4.30 20.27 17.52
CA GLU A 188 3.99 19.20 16.58
C GLU A 188 5.18 18.24 16.45
N TRP A 189 4.87 16.95 16.41
CA TRP A 189 5.85 15.87 16.35
C TRP A 189 5.58 14.98 15.14
N ALA A 190 6.66 14.56 14.47
CA ALA A 190 6.58 13.56 13.42
C ALA A 190 6.94 12.19 14.01
N VAL A 191 5.97 11.27 13.98
CA VAL A 191 6.13 9.89 14.48
C VAL A 191 6.35 8.97 13.28
N ILE A 192 7.54 8.39 13.18
CA ILE A 192 7.87 7.38 12.18
C ILE A 192 7.84 6.01 12.85
N THR A 193 6.93 5.15 12.40
CA THR A 193 6.89 3.76 12.88
C THR A 193 7.66 2.85 11.93
N LEU A 194 8.60 2.07 12.46
CA LEU A 194 9.31 1.01 11.73
C LEU A 194 8.85 -0.34 12.27
N ARG A 195 8.16 -1.14 11.44
CA ARG A 195 7.63 -2.46 11.84
C ARG A 195 8.15 -3.54 10.91
N GLY A 196 9.24 -4.19 11.31
CA GLY A 196 9.81 -5.33 10.59
C GLY A 196 9.60 -6.65 11.32
N LYS A 197 9.46 -7.74 10.55
CA LYS A 197 9.47 -9.10 11.09
C LYS A 197 10.87 -9.42 11.65
N TRP A 198 10.94 -9.99 12.86
CA TRP A 198 12.19 -10.49 13.42
C TRP A 198 12.61 -11.81 12.75
N LEU A 199 13.89 -11.90 12.35
CA LEU A 199 14.47 -13.07 11.68
C LEU A 199 15.69 -13.55 12.47
N PRO A 200 15.59 -14.66 13.25
CA PRO A 200 16.72 -15.22 13.96
C PRO A 200 17.71 -15.89 13.00
N TYR A 201 19.00 -15.87 13.34
CA TYR A 201 20.01 -16.60 12.56
C TYR A 201 19.83 -18.11 12.71
N SER A 202 19.93 -18.85 11.60
CA SER A 202 19.98 -20.30 11.64
C SER A 202 21.34 -20.79 12.13
N ARG A 203 21.34 -21.86 12.92
CA ARG A 203 22.55 -22.63 13.22
C ARG A 203 22.69 -23.73 12.15
N PHE A 204 23.75 -23.67 11.36
CA PHE A 204 24.08 -24.66 10.34
C PHE A 204 25.55 -25.07 10.45
#